data_AF-A0A239H526-F1
#
_entry.id   AF-A0A239H526-F1
#
_cell.length_a   1.000
_cell.length_b   1.000
_cell.length_c   1.000
_cell.angle_alpha   90.00
_cell.angle_beta   90.00
_cell.angle_gamma   90.00
#
_symmetry.space_group_name_H-M   'P 1'
#
loop_
_entity.id
_entity.type
_entity.pdbx_description
1 polymer ?
#
loop_
_entity_poly.entity_id
_entity_poly.type
_entity_poly.pdbx_seq_one_letter_code
_entity_poly.pdbx_strand_id
1 'polypeptide(L)' 'MTDTLLIWFNPDRQLYEIGPYYDFITLASSSKNEDRFEVLYEFNTETVRVADKIIRSLNKVRDMTFPSHVKSR' A
#
# COMPACT_ATOMS: atom_id res chain seq x y z
N MET A 1 -17.02 -11.59 -9.65
CA MET A 1 -15.76 -10.87 -9.33
C MET A 1 -15.36 -11.38 -7.96
N THR A 2 -14.17 -11.96 -7.83
CA THR A 2 -13.66 -12.39 -6.53
C THR A 2 -13.34 -11.15 -5.71
N ASP A 3 -13.90 -11.06 -4.51
CA ASP A 3 -13.62 -9.96 -3.57
C ASP A 3 -12.17 -10.12 -3.07
N THR A 4 -11.25 -9.46 -3.75
CA THR A 4 -9.81 -9.49 -3.45
C THR A 4 -9.33 -8.15 -2.92
N LEU A 5 -8.47 -8.20 -1.91
CA LEU A 5 -7.71 -7.07 -1.38
C LEU A 5 -6.27 -7.16 -1.87
N LEU A 6 -5.73 -6.05 -2.32
CA LEU A 6 -4.34 -5.91 -2.72
C LEU A 6 -3.58 -5.17 -1.64
N ILE A 7 -2.30 -5.51 -1.46
CA ILE A 7 -1.32 -4.62 -0.84
C ILE A 7 -0.38 -4.14 -1.96
N TRP A 8 -0.17 -2.82 -2.06
CA TRP A 8 0.74 -2.22 -3.04
C TRP A 8 1.64 -1.16 -2.40
N PHE A 9 2.73 -0.82 -3.08
CA PHE A 9 3.52 0.39 -2.77
C PHE A 9 2.99 1.58 -3.57
N ASN A 10 2.66 2.68 -2.87
CA ASN A 10 2.29 3.95 -3.47
C ASN A 10 3.53 4.87 -3.53
N PRO A 11 4.12 5.11 -4.72
CA PRO A 11 5.32 5.94 -4.87
C PRO A 11 5.08 7.42 -4.58
N ASP A 12 3.87 7.93 -4.79
CA ASP A 12 3.56 9.35 -4.57
C ASP A 12 3.53 9.70 -3.08
N ARG A 13 3.05 8.76 -2.28
CA ARG A 13 2.96 8.90 -0.82
C ARG A 13 4.09 8.20 -0.08
N GLN A 14 4.93 7.47 -0.82
CA GLN A 14 6.00 6.62 -0.31
C GLN A 14 5.54 5.70 0.82
N LEU A 15 4.40 5.03 0.66
CA LEU A 15 3.84 4.14 1.68
C LEU A 15 3.14 2.92 1.09
N TYR A 16 3.06 1.86 1.89
CA TYR A 16 2.29 0.68 1.52
C TYR A 16 0.81 0.90 1.84
N GLU A 17 -0.06 0.56 0.90
CA GLU A 17 -1.52 0.72 0.98
C GLU A 17 -2.22 -0.63 0.78
N ILE A 18 -3.49 -0.70 1.21
CA ILE A 18 -4.34 -1.87 1.06
C ILE A 18 -5.71 -1.44 0.56
N GLY A 19 -6.32 -2.21 -0.34
CA GLY A 19 -7.63 -1.92 -0.90
C GLY A 19 -7.99 -2.83 -2.07
N PRO A 20 -9.18 -2.66 -2.67
CA PRO A 20 -9.60 -3.41 -3.84
C PRO A 20 -8.77 -3.04 -5.09
N TYR A 21 -8.78 -3.93 -6.08
CA TYR A 21 -8.08 -3.73 -7.36
C TYR A 21 -8.47 -2.42 -8.07
N TYR A 22 -9.75 -2.03 -8.00
CA TYR A 22 -10.23 -0.80 -8.62
C TYR A 22 -9.56 0.46 -8.03
N ASP A 23 -9.33 0.49 -6.71
CA ASP A 23 -8.69 1.62 -6.04
C ASP A 23 -7.22 1.71 -6.46
N PHE A 24 -6.54 0.56 -6.56
CA PHE A 24 -5.16 0.49 -7.07
C PHE A 24 -5.06 1.05 -8.49
N ILE A 25 -5.87 0.58 -9.43
CA ILE A 25 -5.84 1.05 -10.82
C ILE A 25 -6.17 2.54 -10.92
N THR A 26 -7.15 3.02 -10.16
CA THR A 26 -7.52 4.43 -10.14
C THR A 26 -6.37 5.31 -9.65
N LEU A 27 -5.67 4.88 -8.59
CA LEU A 27 -4.52 5.61 -8.05
C LEU A 27 -3.32 5.55 -9.01
N ALA A 28 -3.00 4.37 -9.55
CA ALA A 28 -1.87 4.20 -10.46
C ALA A 28 -2.04 5.04 -11.74
N SER A 29 -3.19 4.92 -12.40
CA SER A 29 -3.47 5.62 -13.68
C SER A 29 -3.60 7.14 -13.56
N SER A 30 -3.81 7.66 -12.35
CA SER A 30 -3.83 9.11 -12.10
C SER A 30 -2.48 9.69 -11.66
N SER A 31 -1.48 8.82 -11.45
CA SER A 31 -0.15 9.22 -10.97
C SER A 31 0.81 9.56 -12.11
N LYS A 32 1.74 10.48 -11.84
CA LYS A 32 2.91 10.72 -12.71
C LYS A 32 4.00 9.66 -12.55
N ASN A 33 3.90 8.83 -11.52
CA ASN A 33 4.82 7.72 -11.20
C ASN A 33 4.12 6.37 -11.38
N GLU A 34 3.15 6.27 -12.31
CA GLU A 34 2.36 5.05 -12.58
C GLU A 34 3.24 3.81 -12.75
N ASP A 35 4.38 3.94 -13.43
CA ASP A 35 5.37 2.89 -13.69
C ASP A 35 6.01 2.32 -12.42
N ARG A 36 5.87 3.00 -11.28
CA ARG A 36 6.44 2.62 -9.99
C ARG A 36 5.39 2.09 -9.00
N PHE A 37 4.13 1.98 -9.41
CA PHE A 37 3.11 1.30 -8.62
C PHE A 37 3.28 -0.21 -8.75
N GLU A 38 3.53 -0.89 -7.63
CA GLU A 38 3.76 -2.33 -7.60
C GLU A 38 2.81 -3.00 -6.60
N VAL A 39 2.06 -3.99 -7.09
CA VAL A 39 1.29 -4.90 -6.23
C VAL A 39 2.25 -5.92 -5.61
N LEU A 40 2.21 -6.05 -4.30
CA LEU A 40 3.06 -6.99 -3.56
C LEU A 40 2.34 -8.30 -3.28
N TYR A 41 1.07 -8.23 -2.92
CA TYR A 41 0.27 -9.37 -2.50
C TYR A 41 -1.20 -9.18 -2.83
N GLU A 42 -1.86 -10.28 -3.17
CA GLU A 42 -3.31 -10.36 -3.31
C GLU A 42 -3.86 -11.29 -2.23
N PHE A 43 -4.96 -10.87 -1.62
CA PHE A 43 -5.63 -11.57 -0.54
C PHE A 43 -7.08 -11.79 -0.90
N ASN A 44 -7.63 -12.94 -0.50
CA ASN A 44 -9.07 -13.07 -0.35
C ASN A 44 -9.52 -12.17 0.82
N THR A 45 -10.66 -11.48 0.68
CA THR A 45 -11.28 -10.66 1.75
C THR A 45 -11.47 -11.41 3.07
N GLU A 46 -11.66 -12.73 3.07
CA GLU A 46 -11.71 -13.55 4.29
C GLU A 46 -10.42 -13.45 5.14
N THR A 47 -9.30 -13.10 4.50
CA THR A 47 -7.98 -13.00 5.15
C THR A 47 -7.58 -11.55 5.49
N VAL A 48 -8.54 -10.61 5.51
CA VAL A 48 -8.29 -9.18 5.79
C VAL A 48 -7.42 -8.93 7.03
N ARG A 49 -7.60 -9.70 8.11
CA ARG A 49 -6.80 -9.56 9.34
C ARG A 49 -5.32 -9.87 9.13
N VAL A 50 -4.99 -10.76 8.20
CA VAL A 50 -3.60 -11.08 7.84
C VAL A 50 -3.03 -9.94 7.00
N ALA A 51 -3.78 -9.47 6.01
CA ALA A 51 -3.39 -8.34 5.18
C ALA A 51 -3.12 -7.07 6.02
N ASP A 52 -3.98 -6.77 7.00
CA ASP A 52 -3.81 -5.67 7.97
C ASP A 52 -2.53 -5.80 8.80
N LYS A 53 -2.18 -7.01 9.23
CA LYS A 53 -0.93 -7.24 9.98
C LYS A 53 0.29 -7.02 9.09
N ILE A 54 0.23 -7.45 7.84
CA ILE A 54 1.32 -7.33 6.86
C ILE A 54 1.55 -5.85 6.54
N ILE A 55 0.51 -5.10 6.14
CA ILE A 55 0.65 -3.68 5.82
C ILE A 55 1.18 -2.85 7.01
N ARG A 56 0.71 -3.13 8.24
CA ARG A 56 1.25 -2.48 9.45
C ARG A 56 2.73 -2.78 9.65
N SER A 57 3.15 -4.02 9.41
CA SER A 57 4.56 -4.42 9.54
C SER A 57 5.43 -3.75 8.49
N LEU A 58 4.98 -3.72 7.22
CA LEU A 58 5.67 -3.05 6.12
C LEU A 58 5.84 -1.55 6.38
N ASN A 59 4.77 -0.87 6.79
CA ASN A 59 4.82 0.56 7.08
C ASN A 59 5.64 0.88 8.36
N LYS A 60 5.66 -0.02 9.36
CA LYS A 60 6.55 0.12 10.52
C LYS A 60 8.02 0.09 10.12
N VAL A 61 8.41 -0.85 9.26
CA VAL A 61 9.80 -0.94 8.76
C VAL A 61 10.14 0.27 7.90
N ARG A 62 9.23 0.69 7.01
CA ARG A 62 9.38 1.94 6.24
C ARG A 62 9.70 3.12 7.16
N ASP A 63 8.94 3.32 8.24
CA ASP A 63 9.14 4.45 9.16
C ASP A 63 10.48 4.41 9.90
N MET A 64 11.02 3.20 10.13
CA MET A 64 12.36 3.06 10.70
C MET A 64 13.47 3.43 9.70
N THR A 65 13.26 3.14 8.41
CA THR A 65 14.24 3.41 7.35
C THR A 65 14.15 4.85 6.82
N PHE A 66 12.94 5.39 6.73
CA PHE A 66 12.62 6.72 6.24
C PHE A 66 11.76 7.43 7.29
N PRO A 67 12.36 7.86 8.42
CA PRO A 67 11.61 8.60 9.42
C PRO A 67 11.07 9.86 8.75
N SER A 68 9.76 9.90 8.53
CA SER A 68 9.07 11.11 8.09
C SER A 68 9.45 12.20 9.08
N HIS A 69 10.16 13.23 8.61
CA HIS A 69 10.65 14.31 9.47
C HIS A 69 9.51 14.83 10.35
N VAL A 70 9.49 14.37 11.60
CA VAL A 70 8.64 14.94 12.63
C VAL A 70 9.12 16.38 12.72
N LYS A 71 8.24 17.32 12.37
CA LYS A 71 8.49 18.75 12.46
C LYS A 71 9.15 19.02 13.82
N SER A 72 10.37 19.55 13.80
CA SER A 72 10.89 20.26 14.96
C SER A 72 9.99 21.47 15.19
N ARG A 73 9.16 21.40 16.22
CA ARG A 73 8.86 22.44 17.22
C ARG A 73 7.59 22.10 17.97
#